data_AF-A0A5K0XUN9-F1
#
_entry.id   AF-A0A5K0XUN9-F1
#
_cell.length_a   1.000
_cell.length_b   1.000
_cell.length_c   1.000
_cell.angle_alpha   90.00
_cell.angle_beta   90.00
_cell.angle_gamma   90.00
#
_symmetry.space_group_name_H-M   'P 1'
#
loop_
_entity.id
_entity.type
_entity.pdbx_description
1 polymer ?
#
loop_
_entity_poly.entity_id
_entity_poly.type
_entity_poly.pdbx_seq_one_letter_code
_entity_poly.pdbx_strand_id
1 'polypeptide(L)'
;GTDKDALCTLVSAVHALNKTVDSTDLYLGECQDPSQLIQELVQGNILICMYTVRFVLGLSSIKQALDTAENLSAAGVVFLVDPFVTGFQLNPMPMKLPGLIISSADNSK
;
A
#
# COMPACT_ATOMS: atom_id res chain seq x y z
N GLY A 1 -24.44 -0.12 -1.05
CA GLY A 1 -24.19 0.12 0.38
C GLY A 1 -23.61 -1.17 0.92
N THR A 2 -22.48 -1.10 1.61
CA THR A 2 -21.86 -2.27 2.24
C THR A 2 -22.70 -2.73 3.43
N ASP A 3 -22.87 -4.04 3.55
CA ASP A 3 -23.53 -4.70 4.67
C ASP A 3 -22.79 -4.41 5.98
N LYS A 4 -23.52 -3.85 6.94
CA LYS A 4 -23.15 -3.60 8.36
C LYS A 4 -22.11 -2.50 8.55
N ASP A 5 -22.26 -1.73 9.61
CA ASP A 5 -21.35 -0.68 10.09
C ASP A 5 -19.98 -1.27 10.53
N ALA A 6 -19.31 -2.00 9.65
CA ALA A 6 -18.00 -2.58 9.87
C ALA A 6 -16.97 -1.44 9.82
N LEU A 7 -16.50 -1.06 11.00
CA LEU A 7 -15.39 -0.14 11.17
C LEU A 7 -14.10 -0.85 10.71
N CYS A 8 -13.54 -0.41 9.58
CA CYS A 8 -12.21 -0.83 9.15
C CYS A 8 -11.17 0.10 9.78
N THR A 9 -10.05 -0.47 10.22
CA THR A 9 -8.90 0.33 10.67
C THR A 9 -7.93 0.58 9.51
N LEU A 10 -7.10 1.61 9.66
CA LEU A 10 -5.98 1.90 8.77
C LEU A 10 -4.72 1.24 9.34
N VAL A 11 -4.09 0.37 8.55
CA VAL A 11 -2.93 -0.41 8.99
C VAL A 11 -1.74 -0.06 8.10
N SER A 12 -0.71 0.54 8.69
CA SER A 12 0.54 0.80 7.97
C SER A 12 1.29 -0.50 7.72
N ALA A 13 1.74 -0.73 6.49
CA ALA A 13 2.52 -1.92 6.14
C ALA A 13 3.73 -2.11 7.06
N VAL A 14 4.43 -1.04 7.44
CA VAL A 14 5.58 -1.11 8.36
C VAL A 14 5.20 -1.56 9.77
N HIS A 15 3.95 -1.34 10.20
CA HIS A 15 3.42 -1.83 11.47
C HIS A 15 2.89 -3.26 11.39
N ALA A 16 2.71 -3.79 10.18
CA ALA A 16 2.24 -5.15 9.94
C ALA A 16 3.39 -6.12 9.58
N LEU A 17 4.65 -5.68 9.63
CA LEU A 17 5.79 -6.53 9.27
C LEU A 17 5.98 -7.70 10.22
N ASN A 18 6.37 -8.85 9.66
CA ASN A 18 6.82 -10.00 10.42
C ASN A 18 8.10 -9.65 11.20
N LYS A 19 8.20 -10.09 12.46
CA LYS A 19 9.34 -9.78 13.36
C LYS A 19 10.69 -10.34 12.87
N THR A 20 10.66 -11.26 11.92
CA THR A 20 11.83 -11.92 11.33
C THR A 20 12.41 -11.15 10.14
N VAL A 21 11.74 -10.07 9.71
CA VAL A 21 12.17 -9.28 8.55
C VAL A 21 13.28 -8.32 8.98
N ASP A 22 14.29 -8.18 8.13
CA ASP A 22 15.35 -7.20 8.32
C ASP A 22 14.76 -5.79 8.21
N SER A 23 14.59 -5.12 9.35
CA SER A 23 14.05 -3.76 9.46
C SER A 23 14.89 -2.69 8.74
N THR A 24 16.06 -3.05 8.19
CA THR A 24 16.87 -2.14 7.37
C THR A 24 16.39 -2.01 5.93
N ASP A 25 15.50 -2.90 5.45
CA ASP A 25 14.87 -2.74 4.14
C ASP A 25 13.75 -1.69 4.21
N LEU A 26 14.11 -0.46 3.84
CA LEU A 26 13.22 0.70 3.80
C LEU A 26 12.03 0.54 2.84
N TYR A 27 12.04 -0.49 1.97
CA TYR A 27 11.03 -0.69 0.92
C TYR A 27 9.98 -1.75 1.30
N LEU A 28 10.07 -2.33 2.50
CA LEU A 28 9.05 -3.25 3.02
C LEU A 28 7.68 -2.58 3.17
N GLY A 29 7.65 -1.26 3.32
CA GLY A 29 6.42 -0.46 3.34
C GLY A 29 5.69 -0.38 1.99
N GLU A 30 6.28 -0.86 0.89
CA GLU A 30 5.71 -0.78 -0.46
C GLU A 30 4.73 -1.91 -0.79
N CYS A 31 4.51 -2.83 0.14
CA CYS A 31 3.58 -3.95 0.02
C CYS A 31 3.85 -4.87 -1.18
N GLN A 32 5.12 -5.15 -1.50
CA GLN A 32 5.44 -5.95 -2.71
C GLN A 32 5.40 -7.47 -2.48
N ASP A 33 5.41 -7.93 -1.23
CA ASP A 33 5.44 -9.35 -0.87
C ASP A 33 4.53 -9.63 0.34
N PRO A 34 3.45 -10.44 0.20
CA PRO A 34 2.53 -10.74 1.30
C PRO A 34 3.19 -11.54 2.41
N SER A 35 4.25 -12.31 2.14
CA SER A 35 4.92 -13.14 3.14
C SER A 35 5.69 -12.30 4.18
N GLN A 36 5.90 -11.02 3.91
CA GLN A 36 6.53 -10.09 4.84
C GLN A 36 5.56 -9.48 5.85
N LEU A 37 4.24 -9.66 5.66
CA LEU A 37 3.19 -9.02 6.47
C LEU A 37 2.40 -10.06 7.29
N ILE A 38 1.96 -9.67 8.48
CA ILE A 38 1.11 -10.45 9.37
C ILE A 38 -0.34 -10.31 8.89
N GLN A 39 -0.91 -11.39 8.34
CA GLN A 39 -2.26 -11.40 7.77
C GLN A 39 -3.34 -10.98 8.78
N GLU A 40 -3.23 -11.40 10.05
CA GLU A 40 -4.20 -11.09 11.10
C GLU A 40 -4.32 -9.59 11.39
N LEU A 41 -3.29 -8.80 11.06
CA LEU A 41 -3.33 -7.34 11.20
C LEU A 41 -3.99 -6.68 9.99
N VAL A 42 -3.88 -7.28 8.80
CA VAL A 42 -4.31 -6.68 7.53
C VAL A 42 -5.73 -7.09 7.12
N GLN A 43 -6.12 -8.34 7.41
CA GLN A 43 -7.39 -8.90 6.97
C GLN A 43 -8.59 -8.08 7.45
N GLY A 44 -9.46 -7.68 6.51
CA GLY A 44 -10.64 -6.86 6.79
C GLY A 44 -10.35 -5.37 7.04
N ASN A 45 -9.09 -4.96 7.02
CA ASN A 45 -8.65 -3.58 7.23
C ASN A 45 -8.17 -2.93 5.91
N ILE A 46 -7.92 -1.62 5.96
CA ILE A 46 -7.34 -0.88 4.83
C ILE A 46 -5.81 -0.85 5.01
N LEU A 47 -5.08 -1.40 4.05
CA LEU A 47 -3.63 -1.46 4.06
C LEU A 47 -3.03 -0.16 3.51
N ILE A 48 -2.15 0.50 4.26
CA ILE A 48 -1.40 1.66 3.80
C ILE A 48 -0.04 1.20 3.28
N CYS A 49 0.21 1.46 2.00
CA CYS A 49 1.46 1.20 1.30
C CYS A 49 2.17 2.50 0.93
N MET A 50 3.50 2.53 0.99
CA MET A 50 4.30 3.66 0.52
C MET A 50 4.51 3.55 -0.99
N TYR A 51 4.37 4.68 -1.69
CA TYR A 51 4.72 4.83 -3.09
C TYR A 51 6.01 5.64 -3.17
N THR A 52 7.13 4.97 -3.42
CA THR A 52 8.47 5.57 -3.49
C THR A 52 8.96 5.70 -4.94
N VAL A 53 10.19 6.19 -5.12
CA VAL A 53 10.88 6.23 -6.42
C VAL A 53 10.94 4.86 -7.12
N ARG A 54 10.88 3.74 -6.38
CA ARG A 54 10.93 2.40 -6.98
C ARG A 54 9.73 2.09 -7.87
N PHE A 55 8.58 2.71 -7.61
CA PHE A 55 7.41 2.60 -8.50
C PHE A 55 7.64 3.32 -9.84
N VAL A 56 8.35 4.44 -9.82
CA VAL A 56 8.72 5.20 -11.02
C VAL A 56 9.78 4.44 -11.83
N LEU A 57 10.74 3.81 -11.15
CA LEU A 57 11.80 3.01 -11.77
C LEU A 57 11.34 1.59 -12.19
N GLY A 58 10.10 1.21 -11.91
CA GLY A 58 9.56 -0.12 -12.21
C GLY A 58 10.12 -1.26 -11.36
N LEU A 59 10.80 -0.95 -10.26
CA LEU A 59 11.28 -1.92 -9.26
C LEU A 59 10.18 -2.36 -8.29
N SER A 60 9.10 -1.58 -8.21
CA SER A 60 7.89 -1.84 -7.45
C SER A 60 6.68 -1.51 -8.32
N SER A 61 5.54 -2.15 -8.09
CA SER A 61 4.36 -1.91 -8.91
C SER A 61 3.06 -1.84 -8.11
N ILE A 62 2.13 -1.00 -8.56
CA ILE A 62 0.78 -0.90 -8.00
C ILE A 62 0.05 -2.24 -8.12
N LYS A 63 0.22 -2.95 -9.26
CA LYS A 63 -0.36 -4.27 -9.47
C LYS A 63 0.08 -5.27 -8.40
N GLN A 64 1.39 -5.38 -8.17
CA GLN A 64 1.94 -6.30 -7.16
C GLN A 64 1.49 -5.91 -5.74
N ALA A 65 1.40 -4.62 -5.44
CA ALA A 65 0.87 -4.15 -4.16
C ALA A 65 -0.61 -4.49 -3.97
N LEU A 66 -1.42 -4.39 -5.03
CA LEU A 66 -2.82 -4.81 -5.03
C LEU A 66 -2.95 -6.33 -4.85
N ASP A 67 -2.18 -7.12 -5.58
CA ASP A 67 -2.20 -8.58 -5.48
C ASP A 67 -1.73 -9.02 -4.06
N THR A 68 -0.78 -8.31 -3.45
CA THR A 68 -0.36 -8.50 -2.05
C THR A 68 -1.50 -8.21 -1.06
N ALA A 69 -2.16 -7.06 -1.21
CA ALA A 69 -3.30 -6.69 -0.35
C ALA A 69 -4.48 -7.67 -0.50
N GLU A 70 -4.74 -8.15 -1.73
CA GLU A 70 -5.77 -9.15 -2.04
C GLU A 70 -5.45 -10.48 -1.35
N ASN A 71 -4.20 -10.95 -1.44
CA ASN A 71 -3.75 -12.18 -0.78
C ASN A 71 -3.87 -12.10 0.76
N LEU A 72 -3.73 -10.90 1.33
CA LEU A 72 -3.90 -10.65 2.77
C LEU A 72 -5.36 -10.37 3.17
N SER A 73 -6.30 -10.46 2.23
CA SER A 73 -7.73 -10.19 2.46
C SER A 73 -7.99 -8.77 2.98
N ALA A 74 -7.22 -7.78 2.52
CA ALA A 74 -7.46 -6.38 2.85
C ALA A 74 -8.80 -5.89 2.26
N ALA A 75 -9.49 -5.02 2.99
CA ALA A 75 -10.73 -4.38 2.52
C ALA A 75 -10.47 -3.28 1.47
N GLY A 76 -9.24 -2.76 1.41
CA GLY A 76 -8.82 -1.74 0.46
C GLY A 76 -7.36 -1.35 0.67
N VAL A 77 -6.86 -0.47 -0.19
CA VAL A 77 -5.46 0.01 -0.15
C VAL A 77 -5.38 1.53 -0.22
N VAL A 78 -4.45 2.12 0.51
CA VAL A 78 -4.06 3.53 0.38
C VAL A 78 -2.58 3.59 0.03
N PHE A 79 -2.24 4.24 -1.07
CA PHE A 79 -0.86 4.56 -1.42
C PHE A 79 -0.52 5.97 -0.94
N LEU A 80 0.44 6.08 -0.02
CA LEU A 80 1.03 7.36 0.38
C LEU A 80 2.26 7.63 -0.47
N VAL A 81 2.20 8.67 -1.29
CA VAL A 81 3.31 9.06 -2.16
C VAL A 81 4.38 9.76 -1.35
N ASP A 82 5.60 9.26 -1.45
CA ASP A 82 6.77 9.90 -0.90
C ASP A 82 6.92 11.32 -1.47
N PRO A 83 7.05 12.37 -0.62
CA PRO A 83 7.19 13.75 -1.08
C PRO A 83 8.36 13.98 -2.05
N PHE A 84 9.39 13.14 -2.03
CA PHE A 84 10.54 13.23 -2.94
C PHE A 84 10.22 12.72 -4.35
N VAL A 85 9.08 12.07 -4.54
CA VAL A 85 8.62 11.63 -5.87
C VAL A 85 7.84 12.78 -6.53
N THR A 86 8.57 13.62 -7.25
CA THR A 86 8.04 14.80 -7.95
C THR A 86 7.81 14.54 -9.43
N GLY A 87 6.78 15.15 -10.01
CA GLY A 87 6.58 15.18 -11.47
C GLY A 87 6.20 13.85 -12.13
N PHE A 88 5.82 12.83 -11.34
CA PHE A 88 5.33 11.57 -11.86
C PHE A 88 3.86 11.69 -12.27
N GLN A 89 3.52 11.10 -13.41
CA GLN A 89 2.14 10.99 -13.86
C GLN A 89 1.64 9.57 -13.57
N LEU A 90 0.58 9.46 -12.77
CA LEU A 90 -0.10 8.19 -12.56
C LEU A 90 -0.91 7.88 -13.81
N ASN A 91 -0.50 6.84 -14.54
CA ASN A 91 -1.34 6.27 -15.56
C ASN A 91 -2.51 5.53 -14.87
N PRO A 92 -3.77 5.76 -15.29
CA PRO A 92 -4.92 5.04 -14.74
C PRO A 92 -4.68 3.53 -14.86
N MET A 93 -4.63 2.86 -13.71
CA MET A 93 -4.49 1.41 -13.64
C MET A 93 -5.76 0.82 -13.05
N PRO A 94 -6.34 -0.23 -13.64
CA PRO A 94 -7.45 -0.95 -13.03
C PRO A 94 -7.05 -1.47 -11.64
N MET A 95 -7.80 -1.10 -10.61
CA MET A 95 -7.62 -1.60 -9.25
C MET A 95 -8.68 -2.66 -8.95
N LYS A 96 -8.25 -3.86 -8.55
CA LYS A 96 -9.16 -4.96 -8.17
C LYS A 96 -9.77 -4.77 -6.78
N LEU A 97 -9.10 -4.00 -5.94
CA LEU A 97 -9.54 -3.59 -4.61
C LEU A 97 -9.87 -2.09 -4.62
N PRO A 98 -10.78 -1.62 -3.74
CA PRO A 98 -10.93 -0.19 -3.48
C PRO A 98 -9.58 0.42 -3.12
N GLY A 99 -9.20 1.47 -3.85
CA GLY A 99 -7.86 2.04 -3.77
C GLY A 99 -7.87 3.56 -3.79
N LEU A 100 -7.02 4.17 -2.98
CA LEU A 100 -6.80 5.60 -2.94
C LEU A 100 -5.30 5.89 -3.05
N ILE A 101 -4.91 6.90 -3.82
CA ILE A 101 -3.53 7.38 -3.87
C ILE A 101 -3.55 8.81 -3.35
N ILE A 102 -2.75 9.08 -2.31
CA ILE A 102 -2.63 10.39 -1.66
C ILE A 102 -1.25 10.92 -1.98
N SER A 103 -1.20 11.97 -2.81
CA SER A 103 0.02 12.72 -3.09
C SER A 103 0.32 13.75 -2.01
N SER A 104 1.60 14.08 -1.81
CA SER A 104 2.00 15.24 -1.01
C SER A 104 1.37 16.53 -1.56
N ALA A 105 1.00 17.45 -0.68
CA ALA A 105 0.51 18.78 -1.05
C ALA A 105 1.52 19.57 -1.90
N ASP A 106 2.82 19.24 -1.82
CA ASP A 106 3.85 19.85 -2.67
C ASP A 106 3.66 19.53 -4.16
N ASN A 107 2.97 18.42 -4.50
CA ASN A 107 2.60 18.05 -5.86
C ASN A 107 1.28 18.72 -6.34
N SER A 108 0.71 19.65 -5.56
CA SER A 108 -0.49 20.45 -5.91
C SER A 108 -0.15 21.79 -6.59
N LYS A 109 1.13 22.09 -6.80
CA LYS A 109 1.58 23.36 -7.38
C LYS A 109 1.59 23.36 -8.91
#